data_AF-A0A7S2EAT4-F1
#
_entry.id   AF-A0A7S2EAT4-F1
#
_cell.length_a   1.000
_cell.length_b   1.000
_cell.length_c   1.000
_cell.angle_alpha   90.00
_cell.angle_beta   90.00
_cell.angle_gamma   90.00
#
_symmetry.space_group_name_H-M   'P 1'
#
loop_
_entity.id
_entity.type
_entity.pdbx_description
1 polymer ?
#
loop_
_entity_poly.entity_id
_entity_poly.type
_entity_poly.pdbx_seq_one_letter_code
_entity_poly.pdbx_strand_id
1 'polypeptide(L)'
;KLSAKTLPGEDGTSNPSTHTPNKLLQPFSVTPPAVDPLALKSKTLSLELILAVFEHCGDAFRTGEKFIYAVQNYLCVSLLKNCMSQHTTVAFLSLKIFLLLVYKFKTYLKSEIEVFVANIFLRVLESPNSPYEQKNLVLEALRVLCSDPTMLTQIFLNYDCDFDAVNLYKNIVHNLTKLSAKATRTQSQYGNQPRKDVEQELALGLAGLEVLVMILRAFLKALNLPGGDDVFEEEADAEHRINWGSLKLDVGLAAMMDDKSRNDAVGDDTSVATTPAKGERPGSSEGEQDRVGTEDVK
;
A
#
# COMPACT_ATOMS: atom_id res chain seq x y z
N LYS A 1 -32.40 -60.72 5.05
CA LYS A 1 -33.18 -61.92 4.67
C LYS A 1 -34.20 -61.49 3.61
N LEU A 2 -34.23 -62.19 2.46
CA LEU A 2 -35.25 -62.18 1.38
C LEU A 2 -35.26 -60.87 0.54
N SER A 3 -34.89 -60.77 -0.74
CA SER A 3 -34.87 -61.63 -1.93
C SER A 3 -36.23 -62.20 -2.37
N ALA A 4 -36.72 -61.66 -3.50
CA ALA A 4 -37.11 -62.37 -4.73
C ALA A 4 -38.57 -62.23 -5.24
N LYS A 5 -38.64 -62.00 -6.57
CA LYS A 5 -39.63 -62.47 -7.59
C LYS A 5 -41.05 -61.86 -7.55
N THR A 6 -41.68 -61.52 -8.69
CA THR A 6 -42.10 -62.43 -9.78
C THR A 6 -42.46 -61.70 -11.10
N LEU A 7 -42.41 -62.44 -12.22
CA LEU A 7 -42.61 -62.16 -13.67
C LEU A 7 -44.13 -62.17 -14.10
N PRO A 8 -44.54 -62.43 -15.38
CA PRO A 8 -44.58 -61.61 -16.62
C PRO A 8 -45.96 -61.69 -17.39
N GLY A 9 -46.05 -61.15 -18.63
CA GLY A 9 -47.09 -61.46 -19.67
C GLY A 9 -47.68 -60.19 -20.34
N GLU A 10 -47.39 -59.86 -21.61
CA GLU A 10 -48.06 -60.28 -22.89
C GLU A 10 -49.56 -59.91 -22.92
N ASP A 11 -50.20 -59.25 -23.89
CA ASP A 11 -50.05 -59.13 -25.36
C ASP A 11 -50.98 -58.00 -25.88
N GLY A 12 -50.81 -57.53 -27.14
CA GLY A 12 -51.95 -57.09 -27.97
C GLY A 12 -52.01 -55.65 -28.53
N THR A 13 -51.38 -55.47 -29.70
CA THR A 13 -51.87 -54.80 -30.94
C THR A 13 -52.53 -53.39 -30.99
N SER A 14 -51.94 -52.55 -31.87
CA SER A 14 -52.53 -51.63 -32.89
C SER A 14 -52.85 -50.14 -32.59
N ASN A 15 -51.96 -49.26 -33.13
CA ASN A 15 -52.06 -47.92 -33.79
C ASN A 15 -53.41 -47.14 -33.89
N PRO A 16 -53.42 -45.83 -34.30
CA PRO A 16 -52.42 -44.74 -34.18
C PRO A 16 -53.04 -43.36 -33.80
N SER A 17 -52.23 -42.39 -33.32
CA SER A 17 -52.31 -40.98 -33.74
C SER A 17 -51.29 -40.10 -33.01
N THR A 18 -50.77 -39.17 -33.79
CA THR A 18 -49.66 -38.25 -33.57
C THR A 18 -49.91 -37.20 -32.48
N HIS A 19 -48.96 -37.03 -31.55
CA HIS A 19 -48.57 -35.72 -30.99
C HIS A 19 -47.21 -35.82 -30.26
N THR A 20 -46.18 -35.19 -30.86
CA THR A 20 -44.94 -34.61 -30.26
C THR A 20 -44.19 -35.35 -29.14
N PRO A 21 -42.93 -35.80 -29.33
CA PRO A 21 -42.09 -36.16 -28.20
C PRO A 21 -41.36 -34.93 -27.64
N ASN A 22 -41.45 -34.84 -26.33
CA ASN A 22 -40.82 -33.89 -25.44
C ASN A 22 -39.29 -33.89 -25.52
N LYS A 23 -38.76 -32.73 -25.16
CA LYS A 23 -37.36 -32.35 -24.95
C LYS A 23 -36.49 -33.49 -24.39
N LEU A 24 -35.40 -33.72 -25.11
CA LEU A 24 -34.20 -34.42 -24.67
C LEU A 24 -33.75 -33.92 -23.28
N LEU A 25 -33.45 -34.87 -22.39
CA LEU A 25 -32.61 -34.67 -21.21
C LEU A 25 -31.34 -33.89 -21.61
N GLN A 26 -31.15 -32.72 -20.99
CA GLN A 26 -29.82 -32.11 -20.90
C GLN A 26 -29.21 -32.51 -19.54
N PRO A 27 -27.93 -32.95 -19.52
CA PRO A 27 -27.25 -33.17 -18.26
C PRO A 27 -27.06 -31.83 -17.55
N PHE A 28 -27.26 -31.81 -16.23
CA PHE A 28 -26.96 -30.67 -15.38
C PHE A 28 -25.50 -30.26 -15.59
N SER A 29 -25.28 -29.22 -16.39
CA SER A 29 -24.01 -28.52 -16.40
C SER A 29 -23.93 -27.74 -15.10
N VAL A 30 -23.14 -28.26 -14.16
CA VAL A 30 -22.64 -27.45 -13.04
C VAL A 30 -21.79 -26.37 -13.68
N THR A 31 -22.41 -25.24 -13.98
CA THR A 31 -21.72 -24.05 -14.43
C THR A 31 -20.85 -23.61 -13.25
N PRO A 32 -19.53 -23.41 -13.42
CA PRO A 32 -18.74 -22.76 -12.38
C PRO A 32 -19.41 -21.44 -12.03
N PRO A 33 -19.38 -20.99 -10.76
CA PRO A 33 -20.09 -19.77 -10.37
C PRO A 33 -19.55 -18.63 -11.22
N ALA A 34 -20.35 -18.18 -12.19
CA ALA A 34 -20.03 -17.02 -12.98
C ALA A 34 -19.94 -15.86 -11.98
N VAL A 35 -18.75 -15.26 -11.86
CA VAL A 35 -18.56 -14.07 -11.04
C VAL A 35 -19.57 -13.05 -11.54
N ASP A 36 -20.54 -12.67 -10.70
CA ASP A 36 -21.57 -11.70 -11.07
C ASP A 36 -20.85 -10.39 -11.47
N PRO A 37 -20.92 -9.98 -12.75
CA PRO A 37 -20.24 -8.78 -13.22
C PRO A 37 -20.67 -7.54 -12.45
N LEU A 38 -21.91 -7.51 -11.95
CA LEU A 38 -22.40 -6.42 -11.11
C LEU A 38 -21.74 -6.44 -9.73
N ALA A 39 -21.65 -7.61 -9.10
CA ALA A 39 -20.96 -7.77 -7.82
C ALA A 39 -19.48 -7.38 -7.90
N LEU A 40 -18.79 -7.71 -9.00
CA LEU A 40 -17.40 -7.31 -9.21
C LEU A 40 -17.27 -5.78 -9.35
N LYS A 41 -18.14 -5.14 -10.15
CA LYS A 41 -18.16 -3.68 -10.30
C LYS A 41 -18.46 -2.97 -8.97
N SER A 42 -19.44 -3.47 -8.22
CA SER A 42 -19.79 -2.96 -6.89
C SER A 42 -18.61 -3.07 -5.92
N LYS A 43 -17.88 -4.21 -5.94
CA LYS A 43 -16.68 -4.40 -5.14
C LYS A 43 -15.57 -3.42 -5.51
N THR A 44 -15.27 -3.25 -6.79
CA THR A 44 -14.25 -2.31 -7.27
C THR A 44 -14.58 -0.89 -6.83
N LEU A 45 -15.83 -0.44 -7.08
CA LEU A 45 -16.29 0.88 -6.66
C LEU A 45 -16.17 1.08 -5.15
N SER A 46 -16.53 0.05 -4.37
CA SER A 46 -16.43 0.11 -2.90
C SER A 46 -14.98 0.31 -2.44
N LEU A 47 -14.02 -0.36 -3.08
CA LEU A 47 -12.60 -0.19 -2.79
C LEU A 47 -12.08 1.20 -3.21
N GLU A 48 -12.51 1.71 -4.36
CA GLU A 48 -12.18 3.07 -4.81
C GLU A 48 -12.70 4.14 -3.83
N LEU A 49 -13.92 3.99 -3.32
CA LEU A 49 -14.47 4.90 -2.32
C LEU A 49 -13.73 4.83 -0.99
N ILE A 50 -13.38 3.62 -0.53
CA ILE A 50 -12.55 3.45 0.68
C ILE A 50 -11.20 4.14 0.49
N LEU A 51 -10.56 3.94 -0.66
CA LEU A 51 -9.30 4.58 -0.98
C LEU A 51 -9.42 6.11 -0.91
N ALA A 52 -10.43 6.69 -1.56
CA ALA A 52 -10.66 8.14 -1.53
C ALA A 52 -10.88 8.68 -0.11
N VAL A 53 -11.61 7.95 0.74
CA VAL A 53 -11.80 8.31 2.15
C VAL A 53 -10.45 8.35 2.87
N PHE A 54 -9.60 7.34 2.71
CA PHE A 54 -8.29 7.31 3.36
C PHE A 54 -7.29 8.29 2.76
N GLU A 55 -7.42 8.68 1.50
CA GLU A 55 -6.58 9.72 0.90
C GLU A 55 -6.88 11.08 1.56
N HIS A 56 -8.17 11.38 1.75
CA HIS A 56 -8.63 12.67 2.27
C HIS A 56 -8.96 12.68 3.78
N CYS A 57 -8.72 11.59 4.52
CA CYS A 57 -9.00 11.56 5.94
C CYS A 57 -8.04 12.50 6.72
N GLY A 58 -8.62 13.39 7.53
CA GLY A 58 -7.88 14.25 8.46
C GLY A 58 -7.45 13.52 9.74
N ASP A 59 -6.74 14.23 10.62
CA ASP A 59 -6.10 13.63 11.80
C ASP A 59 -7.08 13.05 12.82
N ALA A 60 -8.33 13.53 12.85
CA ALA A 60 -9.38 12.97 13.71
C ALA A 60 -9.63 11.47 13.46
N PHE A 61 -9.43 11.00 12.22
CA PHE A 61 -9.52 9.57 11.91
C PHE A 61 -8.33 8.78 12.47
N ARG A 62 -7.16 9.40 12.62
CA ARG A 62 -5.94 8.74 13.13
C ARG A 62 -5.96 8.51 14.63
N THR A 63 -6.73 9.29 15.38
CA THR A 63 -6.78 9.23 16.85
C THR A 63 -8.04 8.57 17.39
N GLY A 64 -9.10 8.44 16.58
CA GLY A 64 -10.37 7.86 17.03
C GLY A 64 -10.30 6.35 17.27
N GLU A 65 -10.38 5.92 18.54
CA GLU A 65 -10.29 4.50 18.94
C GLU A 65 -11.29 3.59 18.20
N LYS A 66 -12.54 4.02 18.04
CA LYS A 66 -13.57 3.25 17.30
C LYS A 66 -13.19 3.06 15.83
N PHE A 67 -12.54 4.06 15.24
CA PHE A 67 -12.11 3.99 13.85
C PHE A 67 -10.89 3.09 13.70
N ILE A 68 -9.89 3.24 14.58
CA ILE A 68 -8.72 2.34 14.63
C ILE A 68 -9.17 0.89 14.77
N TYR A 69 -10.10 0.62 15.70
CA TYR A 69 -10.70 -0.71 15.87
C TYR A 69 -11.34 -1.22 14.58
N ALA A 70 -12.07 -0.36 13.85
CA ALA A 70 -12.70 -0.75 12.60
C ALA A 70 -11.68 -1.03 11.48
N VAL A 71 -10.58 -0.28 11.44
CA VAL A 71 -9.47 -0.51 10.50
C VAL A 71 -8.85 -1.87 10.76
N GLN A 72 -8.43 -2.14 12.01
CA GLN A 72 -7.78 -3.39 12.41
C GLN A 72 -8.67 -4.61 12.18
N ASN A 73 -9.91 -4.58 12.71
CA ASN A 73 -10.74 -5.77 12.83
C ASN A 73 -11.63 -6.03 11.61
N TYR A 74 -11.94 -5.01 10.80
CA TYR A 74 -12.80 -5.18 9.62
C TYR A 74 -12.06 -4.90 8.33
N LEU A 75 -11.42 -3.74 8.20
CA LEU A 75 -10.84 -3.32 6.93
C LEU A 75 -9.60 -4.16 6.57
N CYS A 76 -8.61 -4.28 7.45
CA CYS A 76 -7.40 -5.07 7.19
C CYS A 76 -7.73 -6.53 6.89
N VAL A 77 -8.69 -7.12 7.61
CA VAL A 77 -9.18 -8.49 7.36
C VAL A 77 -9.81 -8.62 5.97
N SER A 78 -10.60 -7.62 5.54
CA SER A 78 -11.19 -7.58 4.19
C SER A 78 -10.12 -7.44 3.10
N LEU A 79 -9.15 -6.55 3.31
CA LEU A 79 -8.03 -6.30 2.39
C LEU A 79 -7.16 -7.56 2.21
N LEU A 80 -6.86 -8.30 3.29
CA LEU A 80 -6.12 -9.57 3.22
C LEU A 80 -6.79 -10.56 2.26
N LYS A 81 -8.11 -10.74 2.38
CA LYS A 81 -8.88 -11.64 1.51
C LYS A 81 -8.89 -11.17 0.06
N ASN A 82 -8.98 -9.86 -0.15
CA ASN A 82 -9.03 -9.29 -1.49
C ASN A 82 -7.67 -9.29 -2.20
N CYS A 83 -6.54 -9.21 -1.49
CA CYS A 83 -5.19 -9.35 -2.07
C CYS A 83 -4.92 -10.75 -2.66
N MET A 84 -5.68 -11.76 -2.22
CA MET A 84 -5.63 -13.13 -2.75
C MET A 84 -6.66 -13.39 -3.86
N SER A 85 -7.38 -12.35 -4.31
CA SER A 85 -8.36 -12.44 -5.38
C SER A 85 -7.71 -12.76 -6.73
N GLN A 86 -8.39 -13.55 -7.55
CA GLN A 86 -7.99 -13.83 -8.94
C GLN A 86 -8.16 -12.60 -9.86
N HIS A 87 -8.89 -11.58 -9.41
CA HIS A 87 -9.05 -10.33 -10.14
C HIS A 87 -7.95 -9.33 -9.76
N THR A 88 -7.00 -9.12 -10.67
CA THR A 88 -5.83 -8.23 -10.47
C THR A 88 -6.22 -6.84 -9.98
N THR A 89 -7.28 -6.23 -10.51
CA THR A 89 -7.76 -4.89 -10.09
C THR A 89 -8.14 -4.85 -8.61
N VAL A 90 -8.79 -5.90 -8.10
CA VAL A 90 -9.23 -5.97 -6.70
C VAL A 90 -8.03 -6.14 -5.78
N ALA A 91 -7.09 -7.02 -6.14
CA ALA A 91 -5.86 -7.21 -5.37
C ALA A 91 -5.02 -5.92 -5.35
N PHE A 92 -4.93 -5.27 -6.51
CA PHE A 92 -4.26 -4.00 -6.71
C PHE A 92 -4.84 -2.87 -5.83
N LEU A 93 -6.15 -2.63 -5.88
CA LEU A 93 -6.79 -1.61 -5.04
C LEU A 93 -6.65 -1.93 -3.54
N SER A 94 -6.71 -3.21 -3.19
CA SER A 94 -6.60 -3.63 -1.79
C SER A 94 -5.19 -3.39 -1.25
N LEU A 95 -4.18 -3.67 -2.06
CA LEU A 95 -2.78 -3.37 -1.72
C LEU A 95 -2.55 -1.86 -1.61
N LYS A 96 -3.15 -1.10 -2.50
CA LYS A 96 -3.11 0.37 -2.52
C LYS A 96 -3.64 0.96 -1.21
N ILE A 97 -4.83 0.52 -0.79
CA ILE A 97 -5.43 0.94 0.49
C ILE A 97 -4.53 0.50 1.66
N PHE A 98 -4.02 -0.73 1.63
CA PHE A 98 -3.15 -1.22 2.71
C PHE A 98 -1.88 -0.38 2.88
N LEU A 99 -1.19 -0.02 1.81
CA LEU A 99 0.01 0.84 1.89
C LEU A 99 -0.31 2.23 2.46
N LEU A 100 -1.45 2.81 2.07
CA LEU A 100 -1.93 4.08 2.63
C LEU A 100 -2.24 3.97 4.13
N LEU A 101 -2.83 2.85 4.56
CA LEU A 101 -3.05 2.56 5.97
C LEU A 101 -1.72 2.44 6.73
N VAL A 102 -0.73 1.73 6.19
CA VAL A 102 0.60 1.65 6.81
C VAL A 102 1.21 3.04 6.96
N TYR A 103 1.15 3.87 5.92
CA TYR A 103 1.69 5.22 5.98
C TYR A 103 1.03 6.07 7.10
N LYS A 104 -0.30 6.06 7.19
CA LYS A 104 -1.04 6.93 8.12
C LYS A 104 -1.26 6.34 9.53
N PHE A 105 -1.26 5.01 9.67
CA PHE A 105 -1.70 4.30 10.89
C PHE A 105 -0.70 3.24 11.38
N LYS A 106 0.55 3.19 10.87
CA LYS A 106 1.56 2.17 11.26
C LYS A 106 1.70 1.90 12.77
N THR A 107 1.53 2.93 13.60
CA THR A 107 1.58 2.80 15.07
C THR A 107 0.54 1.85 15.64
N TYR A 108 -0.60 1.70 14.96
CA TYR A 108 -1.70 0.83 15.38
C TYR A 108 -1.75 -0.47 14.58
N LEU A 109 -0.96 -0.62 13.52
CA LEU A 109 -1.08 -1.74 12.57
C LEU A 109 0.08 -2.75 12.67
N LYS A 110 0.71 -2.89 13.85
CA LYS A 110 1.86 -3.80 14.03
C LYS A 110 1.49 -5.25 13.67
N SER A 111 0.38 -5.78 14.15
CA SER A 111 0.00 -7.16 13.84
C SER A 111 -0.40 -7.34 12.38
N GLU A 112 -1.08 -6.34 11.80
CA GLU A 112 -1.59 -6.38 10.44
C GLU A 112 -0.44 -6.31 9.43
N ILE A 113 0.54 -5.43 9.67
CA ILE A 113 1.76 -5.34 8.84
C ILE A 113 2.50 -6.67 8.80
N GLU A 114 2.68 -7.31 9.95
CA GLU A 114 3.30 -8.63 10.03
C GLU A 114 2.53 -9.66 9.18
N VAL A 115 1.22 -9.75 9.38
CA VAL A 115 0.39 -10.73 8.68
C VAL A 115 0.40 -10.47 7.18
N PHE A 116 0.28 -9.22 6.73
CA PHE A 116 0.32 -8.89 5.29
C PHE A 116 1.67 -9.24 4.67
N VAL A 117 2.77 -8.78 5.27
CA VAL A 117 4.08 -8.98 4.67
C VAL A 117 4.48 -10.45 4.73
N ALA A 118 4.39 -11.08 5.89
CA ALA A 118 4.81 -12.48 6.05
C ALA A 118 3.89 -13.47 5.32
N ASN A 119 2.56 -13.31 5.43
CA ASN A 119 1.62 -14.31 4.92
C ASN A 119 1.09 -14.04 3.52
N ILE A 120 1.20 -12.81 3.01
CA ILE A 120 0.77 -12.47 1.65
C ILE A 120 1.99 -12.16 0.78
N PHE A 121 2.79 -11.14 1.12
CA PHE A 121 3.83 -10.65 0.21
C PHE A 121 4.90 -11.73 -0.01
N LEU A 122 5.49 -12.24 1.07
CA LEU A 122 6.54 -13.25 0.96
C LEU A 122 6.00 -14.55 0.35
N ARG A 123 4.77 -14.97 0.69
CA ARG A 123 4.14 -16.16 0.08
C ARG A 123 3.92 -16.01 -1.43
N VAL A 124 3.50 -14.84 -1.91
CA VAL A 124 3.32 -14.57 -3.34
C VAL A 124 4.67 -14.63 -4.07
N LEU A 125 5.74 -14.10 -3.48
CA LEU A 125 7.09 -14.15 -4.06
C LEU A 125 7.65 -15.58 -4.10
N GLU A 126 7.44 -16.36 -3.04
CA GLU A 126 7.89 -17.75 -2.93
C GLU A 126 7.11 -18.72 -3.82
N SER A 127 5.82 -18.46 -4.04
CA SER A 127 4.93 -19.34 -4.78
C SER A 127 5.35 -19.45 -6.26
N PRO A 128 5.60 -20.67 -6.79
CA PRO A 128 5.86 -20.84 -8.22
C PRO A 128 4.61 -20.59 -9.08
N ASN A 129 3.42 -20.69 -8.49
CA ASN A 129 2.13 -20.58 -9.19
C ASN A 129 1.56 -19.15 -9.20
N SER A 130 2.20 -18.21 -8.50
CA SER A 130 1.75 -16.82 -8.49
C SER A 130 2.07 -16.13 -9.83
N PRO A 131 1.09 -15.45 -10.46
CA PRO A 131 1.31 -14.74 -11.72
C PRO A 131 2.41 -13.68 -11.62
N TYR A 132 3.09 -13.44 -12.75
CA TYR A 132 4.13 -12.41 -12.85
C TYR A 132 3.64 -11.05 -12.36
N GLU A 133 2.46 -10.62 -12.79
CA GLU A 133 1.89 -9.32 -12.43
C GLU A 133 1.66 -9.20 -10.93
N GLN A 134 1.26 -10.28 -10.25
CA GLN A 134 1.04 -10.29 -8.82
C GLN A 134 2.37 -10.20 -8.04
N LYS A 135 3.41 -10.90 -8.52
CA LYS A 135 4.75 -10.82 -7.93
C LYS A 135 5.35 -9.42 -8.10
N ASN A 136 5.23 -8.86 -9.30
CA ASN A 136 5.71 -7.51 -9.60
C ASN A 136 5.02 -6.47 -8.72
N LEU A 137 3.70 -6.61 -8.53
CA LEU A 137 2.91 -5.77 -7.66
C LEU A 137 3.38 -5.81 -6.19
N VAL A 138 3.72 -7.01 -5.69
CA VAL A 138 4.25 -7.18 -4.33
C VAL A 138 5.66 -6.59 -4.18
N LEU A 139 6.52 -6.75 -5.17
CA LEU A 139 7.86 -6.14 -5.16
C LEU A 139 7.77 -4.62 -5.12
N GLU A 140 6.84 -4.03 -5.88
CA GLU A 140 6.61 -2.59 -5.84
C GLU A 140 6.10 -2.11 -4.47
N ALA A 141 5.18 -2.86 -3.85
CA ALA A 141 4.75 -2.56 -2.48
C ALA A 141 5.90 -2.66 -1.47
N LEU A 142 6.77 -3.67 -1.59
CA LEU A 142 7.96 -3.79 -0.75
C LEU A 142 8.94 -2.64 -0.99
N ARG A 143 9.12 -2.19 -2.24
CA ARG A 143 9.94 -1.02 -2.57
C ARG A 143 9.44 0.22 -1.84
N VAL A 144 8.13 0.49 -1.87
CA VAL A 144 7.51 1.62 -1.18
C VAL A 144 7.66 1.51 0.33
N LEU A 145 7.46 0.31 0.91
CA LEU A 145 7.62 0.11 2.35
C LEU A 145 9.07 0.29 2.82
N CYS A 146 10.03 -0.14 1.99
CA CYS A 146 11.45 -0.14 2.34
C CYS A 146 12.17 1.16 1.94
N SER A 147 11.53 2.09 1.23
CA SER A 147 12.12 3.38 0.85
C SER A 147 12.06 4.42 1.96
N ASP A 148 11.14 4.29 2.93
CA ASP A 148 11.08 5.16 4.12
C ASP A 148 12.02 4.62 5.22
N PRO A 149 13.10 5.36 5.57
CA PRO A 149 14.01 5.00 6.66
C PRO A 149 13.29 4.79 8.00
N THR A 150 12.25 5.57 8.26
CA THR A 150 11.48 5.49 9.51
C THR A 150 10.68 4.20 9.55
N MET A 151 10.00 3.85 8.47
CA MET A 151 9.25 2.60 8.38
C MET A 151 10.18 1.39 8.47
N LEU A 152 11.31 1.41 7.76
CA LEU A 152 12.27 0.30 7.77
C LEU A 152 12.87 0.09 9.17
N THR A 153 13.21 1.18 9.87
CA THR A 153 13.66 1.12 11.28
C THR A 153 12.57 0.54 12.18
N GLN A 154 11.31 0.93 11.99
CA GLN A 154 10.18 0.38 12.75
C GLN A 154 9.96 -1.10 12.47
N ILE A 155 10.11 -1.58 11.23
CA ILE A 155 10.06 -3.02 10.93
C ILE A 155 11.14 -3.74 11.76
N PHE A 156 12.38 -3.27 11.70
CA PHE A 156 13.48 -3.93 12.40
C PHE A 156 13.27 -3.96 13.92
N LEU A 157 12.90 -2.83 14.53
CA LEU A 157 12.68 -2.73 15.97
C LEU A 157 11.44 -3.49 16.46
N ASN A 158 10.35 -3.48 15.69
CA ASN A 158 9.10 -4.10 16.12
C ASN A 158 9.07 -5.61 15.96
N TYR A 159 9.84 -6.18 15.03
CA TYR A 159 9.73 -7.59 14.65
C TYR A 159 11.02 -8.37 14.87
N ASP A 160 12.18 -7.85 14.46
CA ASP A 160 13.45 -8.58 14.57
C ASP A 160 14.13 -8.38 15.93
N CYS A 161 13.82 -7.28 16.64
CA CYS A 161 14.32 -7.01 17.99
C CYS A 161 13.37 -7.46 19.11
N ASP A 162 12.23 -8.06 18.78
CA ASP A 162 11.23 -8.57 19.71
C ASP A 162 11.31 -10.10 19.73
N PHE A 163 11.62 -10.69 20.88
CA PHE A 163 11.85 -12.14 21.00
C PHE A 163 10.59 -12.99 20.75
N ASP A 164 9.41 -12.41 20.92
CA ASP A 164 8.13 -13.09 20.73
C ASP A 164 7.57 -12.88 19.31
N ALA A 165 8.19 -12.00 18.51
CA ALA A 165 7.76 -11.68 17.16
C ALA A 165 8.52 -12.48 16.09
N VAL A 166 8.01 -12.43 14.85
CA VAL A 166 8.71 -13.01 13.70
C VAL A 166 9.83 -12.09 13.23
N ASN A 167 10.93 -12.65 12.72
CA ASN A 167 12.03 -11.84 12.14
C ASN A 167 11.65 -11.31 10.74
N LEU A 168 10.76 -10.32 10.68
CA LEU A 168 10.14 -9.85 9.44
C LEU A 168 11.16 -9.22 8.48
N TYR A 169 12.05 -8.35 8.97
CA TYR A 169 13.09 -7.72 8.17
C TYR A 169 14.02 -8.78 7.57
N LYS A 170 14.54 -9.70 8.40
CA LYS A 170 15.36 -10.82 7.94
C LYS A 170 14.65 -11.63 6.84
N ASN A 171 13.37 -11.93 7.03
CA ASN A 171 12.59 -12.71 6.08
C ASN A 171 12.38 -11.99 4.73
N ILE A 172 12.20 -10.66 4.74
CA ILE A 172 12.15 -9.82 3.53
C ILE A 172 13.49 -9.92 2.78
N VAL A 173 14.60 -9.61 3.45
CA VAL A 173 15.94 -9.64 2.85
C VAL A 173 16.28 -11.03 2.29
N HIS A 174 15.98 -12.09 3.05
CA HIS A 174 16.22 -13.46 2.62
C HIS A 174 15.46 -13.80 1.34
N ASN A 175 14.18 -13.44 1.26
CA ASN A 175 13.34 -13.73 0.11
C ASN A 175 13.76 -12.96 -1.15
N LEU A 176 14.07 -11.66 -1.00
CA LEU A 176 14.59 -10.85 -2.11
C LEU A 176 15.92 -11.41 -2.61
N THR A 177 16.84 -11.77 -1.70
CA THR A 177 18.15 -12.38 -2.07
C THR A 177 17.96 -13.68 -2.84
N LYS A 178 17.05 -14.55 -2.37
CA LYS A 178 16.73 -15.82 -3.03
C LYS A 178 16.12 -15.60 -4.41
N LEU A 179 15.23 -14.61 -4.55
CA LEU A 179 14.61 -14.24 -5.82
C LEU A 179 15.66 -13.77 -6.84
N SER A 180 16.55 -12.86 -6.43
CA SER A 180 17.63 -12.35 -7.26
C SER A 180 18.64 -13.43 -7.66
N ALA A 181 19.02 -14.31 -6.72
CA ALA A 181 19.93 -15.43 -7.00
C ALA A 181 19.32 -16.50 -7.91
N LYS A 182 17.99 -16.58 -8.01
CA LYS A 182 17.29 -17.47 -8.95
C LYS A 182 17.46 -16.96 -10.38
N ALA A 183 17.23 -15.66 -10.59
CA ALA A 183 17.39 -15.01 -11.89
C ALA A 183 18.79 -15.16 -12.49
N THR A 184 19.86 -15.03 -11.67
CA THR A 184 21.24 -15.21 -12.14
C THR A 184 21.53 -16.66 -12.59
N ARG A 185 20.89 -17.65 -11.96
CA ARG A 185 21.05 -19.07 -12.31
C ARG A 185 20.33 -19.45 -13.60
N THR A 186 19.18 -18.85 -13.87
CA THR A 186 18.41 -19.10 -15.11
C THR A 186 19.22 -18.75 -16.37
N GLN A 187 20.21 -17.86 -16.29
CA GLN A 187 21.08 -17.52 -17.42
C GLN A 187 22.11 -18.61 -17.79
N SER A 188 22.42 -19.54 -16.88
CA SER A 188 23.51 -20.52 -17.03
C SER A 188 23.03 -21.97 -17.26
N GLN A 189 21.76 -22.27 -17.03
CA GLN A 189 21.12 -23.53 -17.37
C GLN A 189 19.78 -23.18 -18.02
N TYR A 190 19.56 -23.45 -19.31
CA TYR A 190 18.27 -23.79 -19.95
C TYR A 190 18.35 -23.53 -21.46
N GLY A 191 18.51 -24.61 -22.24
CA GLY A 191 18.38 -24.56 -23.71
C GLY A 191 16.94 -24.72 -24.22
N ASN A 192 15.94 -24.94 -23.34
CA ASN A 192 14.60 -25.43 -23.72
C ASN A 192 13.39 -24.72 -23.04
N GLN A 193 13.58 -23.60 -22.34
CA GLN A 193 12.44 -22.82 -21.79
C GLN A 193 11.96 -21.75 -22.78
N PRO A 194 10.65 -21.40 -22.77
CA PRO A 194 10.14 -20.30 -23.57
C PRO A 194 10.80 -19.00 -23.12
N ARG A 195 11.35 -18.22 -24.07
CA ARG A 195 12.12 -16.99 -23.80
C ARG A 195 11.40 -16.00 -22.88
N LYS A 196 10.06 -15.93 -22.97
CA LYS A 196 9.23 -15.03 -22.18
C LYS A 196 9.29 -15.33 -20.67
N ASP A 197 9.34 -16.60 -20.28
CA ASP A 197 9.35 -16.98 -18.86
C ASP A 197 10.72 -16.65 -18.23
N VAL A 198 11.80 -16.83 -18.99
CA VAL A 198 13.17 -16.47 -18.59
C VAL A 198 13.30 -14.96 -18.41
N GLU A 199 12.75 -14.18 -19.34
CA GLU A 199 12.75 -12.72 -19.28
C GLU A 199 11.96 -12.20 -18.06
N GLN A 200 10.79 -12.78 -17.79
CA GLN A 200 9.99 -12.44 -16.61
C GLN A 200 10.71 -12.78 -15.30
N GLU A 201 11.39 -13.93 -15.24
CA GLU A 201 12.17 -14.31 -14.06
C GLU A 201 13.37 -13.38 -13.83
N LEU A 202 14.05 -12.97 -14.90
CA LEU A 202 15.12 -11.97 -14.83
C LEU A 202 14.59 -10.62 -14.32
N ALA A 203 13.47 -10.16 -14.86
CA ALA A 203 12.84 -8.91 -14.46
C ALA A 203 12.45 -8.91 -12.96
N LEU A 204 11.86 -10.00 -12.48
CA LEU A 204 11.56 -10.16 -11.04
C LEU A 204 12.84 -10.19 -10.19
N GLY A 205 13.91 -10.82 -10.67
CA GLY A 205 15.20 -10.84 -9.98
C GLY A 205 15.84 -9.45 -9.86
N LEU A 206 15.79 -8.66 -10.93
CA LEU A 206 16.25 -7.26 -10.95
C LEU A 206 15.42 -6.39 -10.01
N ALA A 207 14.08 -6.47 -10.08
CA ALA A 207 13.21 -5.77 -9.15
C ALA A 207 13.49 -6.16 -7.68
N GLY A 208 13.79 -7.44 -7.40
CA GLY A 208 14.24 -7.88 -6.09
C GLY A 208 15.55 -7.22 -5.63
N LEU A 209 16.53 -7.06 -6.54
CA LEU A 209 17.78 -6.36 -6.25
C LEU A 209 17.55 -4.87 -5.99
N GLU A 210 16.66 -4.23 -6.74
CA GLU A 210 16.31 -2.82 -6.52
C GLU A 210 15.76 -2.59 -5.11
N VAL A 211 14.88 -3.48 -4.62
CA VAL A 211 14.38 -3.39 -3.25
C VAL A 211 15.50 -3.58 -2.23
N LEU A 212 16.44 -4.50 -2.47
CA LEU A 212 17.61 -4.69 -1.59
C LEU A 212 18.50 -3.44 -1.53
N VAL A 213 18.76 -2.81 -2.67
CA VAL A 213 19.50 -1.54 -2.73
C VAL A 213 18.73 -0.44 -2.02
N MET A 214 17.40 -0.38 -2.18
CA MET A 214 16.54 0.58 -1.48
C MET A 214 16.63 0.42 0.04
N ILE A 215 16.61 -0.82 0.54
CA ILE A 215 16.80 -1.12 1.97
C ILE A 215 18.14 -0.57 2.49
N LEU A 216 19.24 -0.80 1.76
CA LEU A 216 20.56 -0.31 2.14
C LEU A 216 20.59 1.23 2.17
N ARG A 217 20.06 1.88 1.13
CA ARG A 217 19.98 3.35 1.06
C ARG A 217 19.16 3.92 2.21
N ALA A 218 18.01 3.32 2.52
CA ALA A 218 17.15 3.75 3.61
C ALA A 218 17.85 3.65 4.98
N PHE A 219 18.67 2.61 5.22
CA PHE A 219 19.47 2.54 6.43
C PHE A 219 20.62 3.54 6.46
N LEU A 220 21.34 3.74 5.35
CA LEU A 220 22.37 4.78 5.27
C LEU A 220 21.79 6.15 5.59
N LYS A 221 20.60 6.44 5.06
CA LYS A 221 19.83 7.66 5.37
C LYS A 221 19.38 7.72 6.84
N ALA A 222 18.88 6.62 7.41
CA ALA A 222 18.51 6.56 8.82
C ALA A 222 19.68 6.85 9.77
N LEU A 223 20.88 6.42 9.38
CA LEU A 223 22.12 6.55 10.17
C LEU A 223 22.93 7.81 9.82
N ASN A 224 22.44 8.64 8.89
CA ASN A 224 23.13 9.83 8.39
C ASN A 224 24.56 9.53 7.87
N LEU A 225 24.70 8.40 7.16
CA LEU A 225 25.94 7.94 6.55
C LEU A 225 26.02 8.33 5.07
N PRO A 226 27.24 8.56 4.53
CA PRO A 226 27.44 8.82 3.10
C PRO A 226 26.90 7.65 2.25
N GLY A 227 26.33 7.95 1.08
CA GLY A 227 25.58 6.95 0.28
C GLY A 227 24.08 6.91 0.54
N GLY A 228 23.57 7.58 1.57
CA GLY A 228 22.13 7.70 1.85
C GLY A 228 21.41 8.77 1.02
N ASP A 229 22.11 9.87 0.74
CA ASP A 229 21.62 11.01 -0.06
C ASP A 229 22.29 11.07 -1.44
N ASP A 230 23.14 10.09 -1.79
CA ASP A 230 23.74 10.00 -3.12
C ASP A 230 22.62 9.80 -4.15
N VAL A 231 22.15 10.93 -4.69
CA VAL A 231 21.46 11.00 -5.97
C VAL A 231 22.51 10.53 -6.97
N PHE A 232 22.49 9.25 -7.31
CA PHE A 232 22.95 8.88 -8.63
C PHE A 232 22.10 9.75 -9.55
N GLU A 233 22.73 10.76 -10.16
CA GLU A 233 22.12 11.45 -11.29
C GLU A 233 21.89 10.36 -12.33
N GLU A 234 20.69 9.80 -12.29
CA GLU A 234 20.07 9.29 -13.49
C GLU A 234 19.98 10.51 -14.41
N GLU A 235 21.00 10.70 -15.24
CA GLU A 235 20.83 11.15 -16.64
C GLU A 235 19.93 10.13 -17.39
N ALA A 236 18.79 9.80 -16.79
CA ALA A 236 17.64 9.22 -17.45
C ALA A 236 16.66 10.37 -17.53
N ASP A 237 16.30 10.71 -18.76
CA ASP A 237 15.38 11.77 -19.15
C ASP A 237 14.27 12.02 -18.12
N ALA A 238 13.77 13.25 -18.10
CA ALA A 238 12.63 13.73 -17.32
C ALA A 238 11.30 12.93 -17.51
N GLU A 239 11.34 11.77 -18.17
CA GLU A 239 10.35 10.67 -18.19
C GLU A 239 10.48 9.67 -17.01
N HIS A 240 11.56 9.69 -16.22
CA HIS A 240 11.74 8.85 -15.02
C HIS A 240 11.54 9.60 -13.69
N ARG A 241 10.90 10.78 -13.71
CA ARG A 241 10.02 11.12 -12.57
C ARG A 241 9.05 9.96 -12.47
N ILE A 242 9.01 9.27 -11.33
CA ILE A 242 8.05 8.20 -11.02
C ILE A 242 6.82 8.33 -11.92
N ASN A 243 6.78 7.56 -13.01
CA ASN A 243 5.60 7.52 -13.84
C ASN A 243 4.64 6.62 -13.07
N TRP A 244 3.96 7.24 -12.10
CA TRP A 244 2.80 6.70 -11.39
C TRP A 244 1.74 6.13 -12.37
N GLY A 245 1.82 6.49 -13.65
CA GLY A 245 1.01 5.93 -14.73
C GLY A 245 1.42 4.52 -15.20
N SER A 246 2.67 4.08 -15.03
CA SER A 246 3.14 2.79 -15.57
C SER A 246 2.86 1.60 -14.65
N LEU A 247 2.95 1.81 -13.33
CA LEU A 247 2.42 0.90 -12.33
C LEU A 247 1.33 1.62 -11.54
N LYS A 248 0.10 1.71 -12.07
CA LYS A 248 -1.12 1.43 -11.30
C LYS A 248 -1.42 2.25 -10.01
N LEU A 249 -0.57 2.12 -8.98
CA LEU A 249 -0.67 2.40 -7.54
C LEU A 249 -0.41 3.86 -7.20
N ASP A 250 -1.16 4.77 -7.81
CA ASP A 250 -1.09 6.21 -7.50
C ASP A 250 -1.71 6.53 -6.14
N VAL A 251 -1.16 6.03 -5.02
CA VAL A 251 -1.48 6.56 -3.69
C VAL A 251 -0.78 7.89 -3.64
N GLY A 252 -1.48 9.00 -3.41
CA GLY A 252 -0.93 10.36 -3.28
C GLY A 252 0.02 10.53 -2.09
N LEU A 253 1.07 9.72 -2.03
CA LEU A 253 2.06 9.60 -0.97
C LEU A 253 3.14 10.67 -1.14
N ALA A 254 3.52 10.98 -2.39
CA ALA A 254 4.51 12.01 -2.71
C ALA A 254 4.09 13.40 -2.19
N ALA A 255 2.81 13.75 -2.29
CA ALA A 255 2.30 15.04 -1.80
C ALA A 255 2.21 15.12 -0.25
N MET A 256 2.25 13.98 0.45
CA MET A 256 2.15 13.94 1.91
C MET A 256 3.51 13.88 2.63
N MET A 257 4.59 13.60 1.92
CA MET A 257 5.95 13.57 2.50
C MET A 257 6.58 14.98 2.58
N ASP A 258 6.09 15.95 1.79
CA ASP A 258 6.56 17.35 1.83
C ASP A 258 5.97 18.19 2.98
N ASP A 259 4.97 17.68 3.71
CA ASP A 259 4.30 18.41 4.81
C ASP A 259 5.00 18.26 6.17
N LYS A 260 6.32 18.06 6.17
CA LYS A 260 7.14 18.01 7.40
C LYS A 260 8.00 19.26 7.62
N SER A 261 8.02 20.18 6.66
CA SER A 261 8.84 21.41 6.74
C SER A 261 8.08 22.67 7.18
N ARG A 262 6.78 22.59 7.50
CA ARG A 262 5.93 23.77 7.68
C ARG A 262 5.45 24.07 9.11
N ASN A 263 5.76 23.22 10.10
CA ASN A 263 5.18 23.36 11.45
C ASN A 263 6.16 23.64 12.61
N ASP A 264 7.44 23.92 12.36
CA ASP A 264 8.39 24.35 13.40
C ASP A 264 8.73 25.84 13.33
N ALA A 265 7.72 26.69 13.12
CA ALA A 265 7.85 28.13 13.26
C ALA A 265 6.63 28.73 13.97
N VAL A 266 6.48 28.40 15.26
CA VAL A 266 5.68 29.19 16.20
C VAL A 266 6.50 29.43 17.46
N GLY A 267 6.79 30.70 17.69
CA GLY A 267 7.62 31.27 18.75
C GLY A 267 8.44 32.38 18.08
N ASP A 268 8.27 33.66 18.35
CA ASP A 268 7.65 34.39 19.44
C ASP A 268 7.49 35.81 18.87
N ASP A 269 6.34 36.46 19.07
CA ASP A 269 6.30 37.93 19.16
C ASP A 269 4.91 38.35 19.63
N THR A 270 4.88 38.66 20.91
CA THR A 270 3.82 39.36 21.61
C THR A 270 3.94 40.86 21.35
N SER A 271 2.98 41.46 20.65
CA SER A 271 2.63 42.87 20.90
C SER A 271 1.19 43.17 20.51
N VAL A 272 0.42 43.51 21.55
CA VAL A 272 -0.95 44.00 21.57
C VAL A 272 -0.98 45.51 21.29
N ALA A 273 -2.15 45.97 20.83
CA ALA A 273 -2.71 47.34 20.83
C ALA A 273 -2.59 48.12 19.51
N THR A 274 -3.67 48.26 18.74
CA THR A 274 -4.81 49.19 18.90
C THR A 274 -4.47 50.62 18.45
N THR A 275 -5.08 51.00 17.33
CA THR A 275 -5.18 52.36 16.78
C THR A 275 -5.85 53.34 17.76
N PRO A 276 -5.54 54.64 17.66
CA PRO A 276 -6.61 55.55 17.24
C PRO A 276 -6.17 56.70 16.31
N ALA A 277 -7.18 57.30 15.71
CA ALA A 277 -7.16 58.45 14.81
C ALA A 277 -7.35 59.81 15.54
N LYS A 278 -7.20 60.90 14.77
CA LYS A 278 -7.26 62.35 15.07
C LYS A 278 -5.93 62.92 15.57
N GLY A 279 -5.41 64.06 15.11
CA GLY A 279 -5.97 65.18 14.36
C GLY A 279 -5.30 66.45 14.89
N GLU A 280 -4.97 67.38 14.00
CA GLU A 280 -4.67 68.81 14.27
C GLU A 280 -3.22 69.22 14.66
N ARG A 281 -2.62 70.02 13.77
CA ARG A 281 -1.63 71.09 14.02
C ARG A 281 -2.38 72.32 14.60
N PRO A 282 -1.76 73.21 15.41
CA PRO A 282 -0.78 74.21 14.92
C PRO A 282 0.37 74.54 15.91
N GLY A 283 1.50 75.09 15.47
CA GLY A 283 1.87 76.52 15.64
C GLY A 283 2.91 76.69 16.77
N SER A 284 4.20 76.91 16.48
CA SER A 284 4.93 78.20 16.42
C SER A 284 5.46 78.75 17.76
N SER A 285 6.67 79.33 17.69
CA SER A 285 7.35 80.30 18.60
C SER A 285 7.82 79.79 19.98
N GLU A 286 9.13 79.73 20.28
CA GLU A 286 10.10 80.80 20.68
C GLU A 286 10.29 80.89 22.20
N GLY A 287 11.52 81.22 22.63
CA GLY A 287 11.86 81.79 23.95
C GLY A 287 12.16 80.74 25.03
N GLU A 288 13.40 80.52 25.50
CA GLU A 288 14.37 81.41 26.16
C GLU A 288 14.18 81.54 27.68
N GLN A 289 15.27 81.21 28.41
CA GLN A 289 15.57 81.51 29.83
C GLN A 289 14.63 80.83 30.87
N ASP A 290 15.04 80.40 32.07
CA ASP A 290 16.07 80.94 32.94
C ASP A 290 16.47 79.93 34.05
N ARG A 291 17.56 80.27 34.73
CA ARG A 291 18.25 79.58 35.83
C ARG A 291 17.41 79.32 37.09
N VAL A 292 17.90 78.38 37.92
CA VAL A 292 18.30 78.49 39.36
C VAL A 292 18.38 77.04 39.90
N GLY A 293 19.56 76.57 40.36
CA GLY A 293 19.96 76.56 41.78
C GLY A 293 19.15 75.49 42.54
N THR A 294 19.71 74.52 43.25
CA THR A 294 20.69 74.61 44.34
C THR A 294 21.05 73.18 44.78
N GLU A 295 22.30 72.95 45.19
CA GLU A 295 22.74 72.13 46.36
C GLU A 295 22.30 70.65 46.46
N ASP A 296 23.08 69.67 46.90
CA ASP A 296 24.38 69.61 47.58
C ASP A 296 24.85 68.14 47.66
N VAL A 297 26.05 67.95 48.21
CA VAL A 297 26.62 66.73 48.81
C VAL A 297 27.65 65.92 47.98
N LYS A 298 28.91 66.34 48.20
CA LYS A 298 30.22 65.64 48.22
C LYS A 298 30.86 65.13 46.93
#